data_AF-A0A662UDG6-F1
#
_entry.id   AF-A0A662UDG6-F1
#
_cell.length_a   1.000
_cell.length_b   1.000
_cell.length_c   1.000
_cell.angle_alpha   90.00
_cell.angle_beta   90.00
_cell.angle_gamma   90.00
#
_symmetry.space_group_name_H-M   'P 1'
#
loop_
_entity.id
_entity.type
_entity.pdbx_description
1 polymer ?
#
loop_
_entity_poly.entity_id
_entity_poly.type
_entity_poly.pdbx_seq_one_letter_code
_entity_poly.pdbx_strand_id
1 'polypeptide(L)'
;MRALAILGSKLSQNVSKTLSKYREGFDNLHGVLLGYEIVDLFYCRYYENLGYIRLGSYNIFELLYEKPNRTCIITDWNKYADLLVYKALNGIIRKRNIEYAEKLMDKLMKLWDGFGFKDKAFKGSYESYKIALAVYLWRTIRKYNPTYTKYAETILKIDSITYILQDKNLGGFYTHYSVINGKIVPYGDINVETTSIFIISYLQ
;
A
#
# COMPACT_ATOMS: atom_id res chain seq x y z
N MET A 1 -8.27 7.87 -6.16
CA MET A 1 -8.22 9.05 -7.05
C MET A 1 -6.89 9.15 -7.80
N ARG A 2 -5.73 9.20 -7.13
CA ARG A 2 -4.43 9.35 -7.81
C ARG A 2 -4.14 8.28 -8.87
N ALA A 3 -4.39 7.00 -8.58
CA ALA A 3 -4.21 5.92 -9.56
C ALA A 3 -5.04 6.13 -10.84
N LEU A 4 -6.33 6.50 -10.70
CA LEU A 4 -7.18 6.84 -11.85
C LEU A 4 -6.64 8.04 -12.65
N ALA A 5 -6.10 9.05 -11.96
CA ALA A 5 -5.49 10.20 -12.61
C ALA A 5 -4.23 9.82 -13.41
N ILE A 6 -3.36 8.98 -12.84
CA ILE A 6 -2.17 8.45 -13.52
C ILE A 6 -2.57 7.68 -14.79
N LEU A 7 -3.67 6.93 -14.74
CA LEU A 7 -4.22 6.20 -15.88
C LEU A 7 -5.02 7.08 -16.86
N GLY A 8 -5.10 8.40 -16.65
CA GLY A 8 -5.86 9.32 -17.52
C GLY A 8 -7.38 9.11 -17.50
N SER A 9 -7.92 8.44 -16.48
CA SER A 9 -9.33 8.09 -16.42
C SER A 9 -10.21 9.30 -16.07
N LYS A 10 -11.25 9.53 -16.88
CA LYS A 10 -12.29 10.55 -16.62
C LYS A 10 -13.02 10.33 -15.30
N LEU A 11 -13.05 9.10 -14.79
CA LEU A 11 -13.65 8.78 -13.49
C LEU A 11 -12.92 9.44 -12.32
N SER A 12 -11.64 9.81 -12.49
CA SER A 12 -10.86 10.49 -11.46
C SER A 12 -11.58 11.74 -10.91
N GLN A 13 -12.19 12.53 -11.79
CA GLN A 13 -12.91 13.75 -11.40
C GLN A 13 -14.18 13.44 -10.58
N ASN A 14 -14.97 12.46 -11.02
CA ASN A 14 -16.21 12.07 -10.34
C ASN A 14 -15.94 11.46 -8.97
N VAL A 15 -14.91 10.61 -8.87
CA VAL A 15 -14.48 10.02 -7.59
C VAL A 15 -13.96 11.12 -6.66
N SER A 16 -13.13 12.05 -7.16
CA SER A 16 -12.63 13.18 -6.37
C SER A 16 -13.76 14.04 -5.79
N LYS A 17 -14.74 14.41 -6.62
CA LYS A 17 -15.92 15.18 -6.20
C LYS A 17 -16.78 14.45 -5.18
N THR A 18 -16.80 13.11 -5.22
CA THR A 18 -17.52 12.31 -4.24
C THR A 18 -16.78 12.28 -2.91
N LEU A 19 -15.47 12.06 -2.96
CA LEU A 19 -14.62 11.99 -1.77
C LEU A 19 -14.49 13.32 -1.03
N SER A 20 -14.63 14.47 -1.70
CA SER A 20 -14.63 15.78 -1.02
C SER A 20 -15.74 15.91 0.02
N LYS A 21 -16.81 15.11 -0.08
CA LYS A 21 -17.87 15.02 0.93
C LYS A 21 -17.44 14.23 2.19
N TYR A 22 -16.33 13.49 2.11
CA TYR A 22 -15.86 12.54 3.12
C TYR A 22 -14.38 12.77 3.46
N ARG A 23 -14.00 14.02 3.78
CA ARG A 23 -12.62 14.42 4.11
C ARG A 23 -11.59 14.01 3.05
N GLU A 24 -12.00 14.05 1.79
CA GLU A 24 -11.21 13.64 0.63
C GLU A 24 -10.76 12.16 0.66
N GLY A 25 -11.32 11.36 1.57
CA GLY A 25 -10.92 9.97 1.80
C GLY A 25 -9.62 9.81 2.59
N PHE A 26 -9.08 10.87 3.20
CA PHE A 26 -7.88 10.76 4.03
C PHE A 26 -8.18 10.05 5.34
N ASP A 27 -7.28 9.16 5.74
CA ASP A 27 -7.41 8.29 6.91
C ASP A 27 -6.27 8.48 7.92
N ASN A 28 -5.42 9.49 7.68
CA ASN A 28 -4.18 9.83 8.39
C ASN A 28 -3.07 8.76 8.33
N LEU A 29 -3.11 7.86 7.34
CA LEU A 29 -2.09 6.83 7.15
C LEU A 29 -1.64 6.76 5.69
N HIS A 30 -2.56 6.49 4.77
CA HIS A 30 -2.25 6.24 3.36
C HIS A 30 -1.92 7.51 2.56
N GLY A 31 -2.21 8.69 3.12
CA GLY A 31 -1.84 9.99 2.52
C GLY A 31 -0.34 10.11 2.23
N VAL A 32 0.50 9.39 2.96
CA VAL A 32 1.95 9.37 2.74
C VAL A 32 2.35 8.87 1.34
N LEU A 33 1.56 7.96 0.75
CA LEU A 33 1.76 7.47 -0.62
C LEU A 33 1.47 8.51 -1.69
N LEU A 34 0.81 9.60 -1.30
CA LEU A 34 0.46 10.72 -2.16
C LEU A 34 1.31 11.96 -1.85
N GLY A 35 2.33 11.83 -0.99
CA GLY A 35 3.22 12.92 -0.61
C GLY A 35 2.72 13.78 0.55
N TYR A 36 1.65 13.40 1.25
CA TYR A 36 1.18 14.11 2.43
C TYR A 36 1.91 13.63 3.69
N GLU A 37 2.26 14.57 4.55
CA GLU A 37 2.77 14.25 5.88
C GLU A 37 1.72 13.50 6.71
N ILE A 38 2.18 12.51 7.46
CA ILE A 38 1.38 11.84 8.49
C ILE A 38 2.00 12.04 9.88
N VAL A 39 1.16 11.86 10.91
CA VAL A 39 1.62 11.87 12.30
C VAL A 39 2.68 10.77 12.47
N ASP A 40 3.76 11.07 13.19
CA ASP A 40 4.88 10.15 13.37
C ASP A 40 4.62 9.02 14.40
N LEU A 41 3.35 8.63 14.54
CA LEU A 41 2.84 7.59 15.43
C LEU A 41 1.84 6.72 14.65
N PHE A 42 1.94 5.41 14.84
CA PHE A 42 1.00 4.45 14.27
C PHE A 42 0.00 4.02 15.30
N TYR A 43 -1.28 4.05 14.92
CA TYR A 43 -2.40 3.69 15.78
C TYR A 43 -3.12 2.49 15.20
N CYS A 44 -3.72 1.68 16.08
CA CYS A 44 -4.69 0.67 15.68
C CYS A 44 -5.86 1.35 14.94
N ARG A 45 -6.55 0.61 14.08
CA ARG A 45 -7.62 1.14 13.22
C ARG A 45 -8.99 0.68 13.72
N TYR A 46 -10.00 1.50 13.52
CA TYR A 46 -11.41 1.12 13.71
C TYR A 46 -12.24 1.71 12.58
N TYR A 47 -13.39 1.10 12.31
CA TYR A 47 -14.34 1.57 11.31
C TYR A 47 -15.49 2.29 11.99
N GLU A 48 -15.75 3.52 11.58
CA GLU A 48 -16.96 4.26 11.91
C GLU A 48 -18.00 4.01 10.81
N ASN A 49 -19.20 3.56 11.19
CA ASN A 49 -20.31 3.42 10.27
C ASN A 49 -20.90 4.81 9.98
N LEU A 50 -20.85 5.23 8.72
CA LEU A 50 -21.39 6.51 8.22
C LEU A 50 -22.83 6.39 7.69
N GLY A 51 -23.37 5.18 7.64
CA GLY A 51 -24.74 4.88 7.21
C GLY A 51 -24.79 3.77 6.18
N TYR A 52 -25.92 3.70 5.48
CA TYR A 52 -26.20 2.70 4.47
C TYR A 52 -26.61 3.36 3.16
N ILE A 53 -26.11 2.85 2.04
CA ILE A 53 -26.47 3.31 0.70
C ILE A 53 -27.23 2.19 0.00
N ARG A 54 -28.41 2.53 -0.52
CA ARG A 54 -29.21 1.60 -1.33
C ARG A 54 -28.88 1.78 -2.81
N LEU A 55 -28.52 0.69 -3.47
CA LEU A 55 -28.18 0.65 -4.89
C LEU A 55 -29.15 -0.31 -5.59
N GLY A 56 -30.16 0.26 -6.24
CA GLY A 56 -31.28 -0.49 -6.82
C GLY A 56 -32.21 -1.08 -5.77
N SER A 57 -32.99 -2.08 -6.16
CA SER A 57 -34.09 -2.60 -5.33
C SER A 57 -33.63 -3.47 -4.15
N TYR A 58 -32.47 -4.12 -4.25
CA TYR A 58 -32.08 -5.20 -3.32
C TYR A 58 -30.71 -5.03 -2.63
N ASN A 59 -29.84 -4.14 -3.11
CA ASN A 59 -28.50 -4.04 -2.53
C ASN A 59 -28.41 -2.87 -1.54
N ILE A 60 -28.13 -3.19 -0.28
CA ILE A 60 -27.80 -2.23 0.76
C ILE A 60 -26.32 -2.38 1.06
N PHE A 61 -25.57 -1.30 0.91
CA PHE A 61 -24.16 -1.22 1.20
C PHE A 61 -23.94 -0.45 2.49
N GLU A 62 -23.15 -1.01 3.40
CA GLU A 62 -22.66 -0.27 4.57
C GLU A 62 -21.54 0.67 4.14
N LEU A 63 -21.62 1.93 4.55
CA LEU A 63 -20.58 2.92 4.34
C LEU A 63 -19.72 3.00 5.60
N LEU A 64 -18.48 2.52 5.51
CA LEU A 64 -17.52 2.55 6.60
C LEU A 64 -16.42 3.57 6.34
N TYR A 65 -15.97 4.23 7.41
CA TYR A 65 -14.84 5.15 7.37
C TYR A 65 -13.80 4.76 8.42
N GLU A 66 -12.60 4.45 7.94
CA GLU A 66 -11.52 4.00 8.81
C GLU A 66 -10.84 5.17 9.52
N LYS A 67 -10.68 5.05 10.85
CA LYS A 67 -10.07 6.06 11.71
C LYS A 67 -8.98 5.48 12.60
N PRO A 68 -7.98 6.29 13.00
CA PRO A 68 -7.01 5.89 14.00
C PRO A 68 -7.65 5.85 15.39
N ASN A 69 -7.51 4.74 16.10
CA ASN A 69 -7.83 4.61 17.51
C ASN A 69 -6.68 5.21 18.35
N ARG A 70 -6.83 6.46 18.78
CA ARG A 70 -5.78 7.21 19.49
C ARG A 70 -5.41 6.65 20.87
N THR A 71 -6.19 5.72 21.41
CA THR A 71 -5.87 5.03 22.67
C THR A 71 -5.03 3.76 22.46
N CYS A 72 -4.84 3.32 21.22
CA CYS A 72 -4.14 2.09 20.85
C CYS A 72 -2.96 2.41 19.93
N ILE A 73 -1.76 2.51 20.50
CA ILE A 73 -0.52 2.81 19.77
C ILE A 73 0.17 1.50 19.39
N ILE A 74 0.57 1.37 18.13
CA ILE A 74 1.37 0.23 17.65
C ILE A 74 2.85 0.52 17.92
N THR A 75 3.34 0.10 19.08
CA THR A 75 4.72 0.39 19.52
C THR A 75 5.76 -0.43 18.78
N ASP A 76 5.40 -1.63 18.29
CA ASP A 76 6.28 -2.50 17.50
C ASP A 76 6.01 -2.44 15.99
N TRP A 77 5.64 -1.24 15.51
CA TRP A 77 5.40 -0.93 14.10
C TRP A 77 6.53 -1.38 13.17
N ASN A 78 7.77 -1.44 13.67
CA ASN A 78 8.94 -1.86 12.91
C ASN A 78 8.96 -3.36 12.58
N LYS A 79 7.97 -4.12 13.05
CA LYS A 79 7.73 -5.52 12.69
C LYS A 79 6.66 -5.67 11.59
N TYR A 80 6.11 -4.58 11.07
CA TYR A 80 5.12 -4.54 10.01
C TYR A 80 5.73 -3.91 8.76
N ALA A 81 5.62 -4.58 7.62
CA ALA A 81 6.31 -4.19 6.39
C ALA A 81 5.77 -2.88 5.81
N ASP A 82 4.44 -2.72 5.80
CA ASP A 82 3.73 -1.51 5.38
C ASP A 82 4.07 -0.31 6.26
N LEU A 83 4.07 -0.47 7.60
CA LEU A 83 4.40 0.61 8.53
C LEU A 83 5.85 1.06 8.41
N LEU A 84 6.79 0.16 8.12
CA LEU A 84 8.18 0.51 7.78
C LEU A 84 8.23 1.42 6.55
N VAL A 85 7.45 1.10 5.51
CA VAL A 85 7.36 1.92 4.29
C VAL A 85 6.76 3.29 4.58
N TYR A 86 5.63 3.34 5.29
CA TYR A 86 4.98 4.62 5.64
C TYR A 86 5.90 5.50 6.48
N LYS A 87 6.63 4.92 7.45
CA LYS A 87 7.60 5.66 8.27
C LYS A 87 8.75 6.22 7.43
N ALA A 88 9.23 5.45 6.46
CA ALA A 88 10.33 5.85 5.58
C ALA A 88 9.91 7.02 4.69
N LEU A 89 8.76 6.90 4.02
CA LEU A 89 8.22 7.96 3.17
C LEU A 89 7.93 9.22 3.98
N ASN A 90 7.36 9.10 5.18
CA ASN A 90 7.12 10.25 6.05
C ASN A 90 8.43 10.95 6.44
N GLY A 91 9.51 10.19 6.68
CA GLY A 91 10.84 10.74 6.93
C GLY A 91 11.41 11.54 5.75
N ILE A 92 11.20 11.05 4.52
CA ILE A 92 11.55 11.77 3.28
C ILE A 92 10.73 13.06 3.17
N ILE A 93 9.41 12.99 3.34
CA ILE A 93 8.49 14.13 3.18
C ILE A 93 8.79 15.22 4.22
N ARG A 94 8.89 14.85 5.50
CA ARG A 94 9.00 15.81 6.61
C ARG A 94 10.38 16.44 6.73
N LYS A 95 11.43 15.64 6.54
CA LYS A 95 12.80 16.00 6.93
C LYS A 95 13.80 15.88 5.79
N ARG A 96 13.36 15.47 4.59
CA ARG A 96 14.25 15.11 3.46
C ARG A 96 15.33 14.09 3.86
N ASN A 97 15.01 13.22 4.82
CA ASN A 97 15.99 12.34 5.42
C ASN A 97 16.07 11.01 4.65
N ILE A 98 16.85 11.01 3.56
CA ILE A 98 17.00 9.85 2.67
C ILE A 98 17.74 8.72 3.37
N GLU A 99 18.80 9.01 4.13
CA GLU A 99 19.55 7.99 4.88
C GLU A 99 18.66 7.23 5.88
N TYR A 100 17.70 7.93 6.52
CA TYR A 100 16.73 7.27 7.39
C TYR A 100 15.80 6.34 6.62
N ALA A 101 15.35 6.76 5.43
CA ALA A 101 14.55 5.91 4.56
C ALA A 101 15.33 4.67 4.06
N GLU A 102 16.61 4.82 3.73
CA GLU A 102 17.49 3.70 3.38
C GLU A 102 17.66 2.71 4.54
N LYS A 103 17.82 3.21 5.78
CA LYS A 103 17.87 2.36 6.99
C LYS A 103 16.54 1.61 7.23
N LEU A 104 15.41 2.23 6.90
CA LEU A 104 14.11 1.57 7.01
C LEU A 104 13.87 0.58 5.86
N MET A 105 14.37 0.86 4.65
CA MET A 105 14.41 -0.09 3.55
C MET A 105 15.23 -1.34 3.94
N ASP A 106 16.36 -1.16 4.63
CA ASP A 106 17.13 -2.28 5.17
C ASP A 106 16.36 -3.11 6.20
N LYS A 107 15.54 -2.47 7.04
CA LYS A 107 14.66 -3.20 7.97
C LYS A 107 13.54 -3.94 7.24
N LEU A 108 12.94 -3.32 6.22
CA LEU A 108 11.92 -3.94 5.39
C LEU A 108 12.47 -5.20 4.71
N MET A 109 13.67 -5.12 4.14
CA MET A 109 14.30 -6.23 3.45
C MET A 109 14.73 -7.37 4.36
N LYS A 110 14.82 -7.16 5.69
CA LYS A 110 14.98 -8.27 6.66
C LYS A 110 13.70 -9.09 6.85
N LEU A 111 12.53 -8.54 6.50
CA LEU A 111 11.25 -9.25 6.54
C LEU A 111 10.99 -10.03 5.24
N TRP A 112 11.77 -9.78 4.19
CA TRP A 112 11.66 -10.46 2.91
C TRP A 112 12.24 -11.87 3.00
N ASP A 113 11.43 -12.88 2.67
CA ASP A 113 11.83 -14.29 2.77
C ASP A 113 12.13 -14.94 1.41
N GLY A 114 12.21 -14.12 0.35
CA GLY A 114 12.37 -14.58 -1.01
C GLY A 114 11.07 -14.61 -1.81
N PHE A 115 9.90 -14.61 -1.18
CA PHE A 115 8.62 -14.61 -1.89
C PHE A 115 7.71 -13.46 -1.48
N GLY A 116 7.80 -13.00 -0.23
CA GLY A 116 7.03 -11.88 0.28
C GLY A 116 7.57 -11.41 1.62
N PHE A 117 6.81 -10.55 2.31
CA PHE A 117 7.18 -10.08 3.64
C PHE A 117 6.52 -10.93 4.72
N LYS A 118 7.32 -11.71 5.46
CA LYS A 118 6.89 -12.43 6.67
C LYS A 118 6.95 -11.51 7.88
N ASP A 119 6.11 -10.49 7.86
CA ASP A 119 6.00 -9.53 8.93
C ASP A 119 5.06 -10.02 10.04
N LYS A 120 4.85 -9.22 11.08
CA LYS A 120 4.03 -9.62 12.24
C LYS A 120 2.57 -9.94 11.89
N ALA A 121 2.06 -9.41 10.77
CA ALA A 121 0.69 -9.68 10.32
C ALA A 121 0.57 -10.95 9.46
N PHE A 122 1.69 -11.55 9.03
CA PHE A 122 1.71 -12.75 8.20
C PHE A 122 1.05 -13.95 8.90
N LYS A 123 0.04 -14.55 8.27
CA LYS A 123 -0.71 -15.72 8.77
C LYS A 123 -0.86 -16.83 7.72
N GLY A 124 0.26 -17.23 7.10
CA GLY A 124 0.28 -18.31 6.10
C GLY A 124 0.11 -17.85 4.65
N SER A 125 -0.08 -16.55 4.45
CA SER A 125 -0.21 -15.93 3.14
C SER A 125 0.34 -14.53 3.11
N TYR A 126 0.80 -14.12 1.94
CA TYR A 126 1.35 -12.79 1.71
C TYR A 126 0.26 -11.84 1.23
N GLU A 127 0.33 -10.59 1.68
CA GLU A 127 -0.50 -9.51 1.15
C GLU A 127 0.23 -8.84 -0.01
N SER A 128 -0.41 -8.82 -1.18
CA SER A 128 0.19 -8.36 -2.44
C SER A 128 0.58 -6.88 -2.41
N TYR A 129 -0.17 -6.03 -1.73
CA TYR A 129 0.15 -4.60 -1.69
C TYR A 129 1.52 -4.32 -1.03
N LYS A 130 2.00 -5.18 -0.12
CA LYS A 130 3.28 -4.97 0.58
C LYS A 130 4.47 -5.02 -0.36
N ILE A 131 4.43 -5.87 -1.39
CA ILE A 131 5.50 -5.92 -2.40
C ILE A 131 5.47 -4.69 -3.32
N ALA A 132 4.28 -4.18 -3.64
CA ALA A 132 4.14 -2.90 -4.34
C ALA A 132 4.73 -1.74 -3.52
N LEU A 133 4.43 -1.69 -2.22
CA LEU A 133 4.98 -0.67 -1.31
C LEU A 133 6.52 -0.70 -1.25
N ALA A 134 7.14 -1.87 -1.29
CA ALA A 134 8.60 -2.00 -1.34
C ALA A 134 9.19 -1.41 -2.62
N VAL A 135 8.58 -1.68 -3.78
CA VAL A 135 8.95 -1.08 -5.07
C VAL A 135 8.80 0.44 -5.01
N TYR A 136 7.69 0.92 -4.46
CA TYR A 136 7.43 2.36 -4.32
C TYR A 136 8.50 3.06 -3.49
N LEU A 137 8.84 2.52 -2.31
CA LEU A 137 9.87 3.07 -1.45
C LEU A 137 11.23 3.05 -2.15
N TRP A 138 11.62 1.94 -2.77
CA TRP A 138 12.89 1.81 -3.48
C TRP A 138 13.02 2.85 -4.60
N ARG A 139 11.99 3.02 -5.44
CA ARG A 139 11.96 4.03 -6.51
C ARG A 139 12.01 5.45 -5.94
N THR A 140 11.33 5.70 -4.82
CA THR A 140 11.33 7.00 -4.17
C THR A 140 12.72 7.33 -3.62
N ILE A 141 13.39 6.40 -2.94
CA ILE A 141 14.78 6.58 -2.50
C ILE A 141 15.67 6.89 -3.70
N ARG A 142 15.57 6.11 -4.79
CA ARG A 142 16.37 6.33 -6.00
C ARG A 142 16.14 7.67 -6.69
N LYS A 143 14.93 8.22 -6.60
CA LYS A 143 14.64 9.56 -7.12
C LYS A 143 15.49 10.64 -6.43
N TYR A 144 15.78 10.47 -5.13
CA TYR A 144 16.60 11.41 -4.35
C TYR A 144 18.07 10.99 -4.25
N ASN A 145 18.36 9.69 -4.36
CA ASN A 145 19.70 9.13 -4.38
C ASN A 145 19.86 8.14 -5.55
N PRO A 146 20.17 8.62 -6.78
CA PRO A 146 20.21 7.79 -7.99
C PRO A 146 21.21 6.62 -7.95
N THR A 147 22.25 6.70 -7.11
CA THR A 147 23.27 5.64 -6.95
C THR A 147 22.83 4.54 -5.99
N TYR A 148 21.68 4.68 -5.32
CA TYR A 148 21.10 3.63 -4.48
C TYR A 148 20.61 2.46 -5.35
N THR A 149 21.46 1.46 -5.55
CA THR A 149 21.15 0.23 -6.32
C THR A 149 20.92 -0.99 -5.43
N LYS A 150 21.06 -0.81 -4.11
CA LYS A 150 20.84 -1.88 -3.13
C LYS A 150 19.45 -2.50 -3.34
N TYR A 151 19.37 -3.82 -3.30
CA TYR A 151 18.16 -4.62 -3.52
C TYR A 151 17.59 -4.64 -4.94
N ALA A 152 18.30 -4.14 -5.96
CA ALA A 152 17.81 -4.18 -7.35
C ALA A 152 17.38 -5.60 -7.81
N GLU A 153 18.14 -6.64 -7.44
CA GLU A 153 17.77 -8.04 -7.74
C GLU A 153 16.49 -8.48 -7.04
N THR A 154 16.31 -8.09 -5.77
CA THR A 154 15.06 -8.34 -5.03
C THR A 154 13.88 -7.64 -5.67
N ILE A 155 14.07 -6.40 -6.15
CA ILE A 155 13.04 -5.64 -6.87
C ILE A 155 12.67 -6.35 -8.18
N LEU A 156 13.63 -6.85 -8.96
CA LEU A 156 13.36 -7.65 -10.16
C LEU A 156 12.56 -8.93 -9.84
N LYS A 157 12.86 -9.57 -8.71
CA LYS A 157 12.08 -10.72 -8.24
C LYS A 157 10.65 -10.32 -7.85
N ILE A 158 10.48 -9.19 -7.17
CA ILE A 158 9.16 -8.63 -6.88
C ILE A 158 8.40 -8.35 -8.18
N ASP A 159 9.03 -7.78 -9.20
CA ASP A 159 8.39 -7.52 -10.50
C ASP A 159 7.88 -8.80 -11.17
N SER A 160 8.65 -9.90 -11.06
CA SER A 160 8.23 -11.21 -11.55
C SER A 160 6.99 -11.74 -10.80
N ILE A 161 6.92 -11.52 -9.49
CA ILE A 161 5.76 -11.89 -8.68
C ILE A 161 4.56 -10.99 -9.03
N THR A 162 4.76 -9.67 -9.13
CA THR A 162 3.75 -8.70 -9.55
C THR A 162 3.10 -9.10 -10.88
N TYR A 163 3.89 -9.57 -11.84
CA TYR A 163 3.36 -10.06 -13.12
C TYR A 163 2.41 -11.25 -12.94
N ILE A 164 2.68 -12.16 -12.01
CA ILE A 164 1.83 -13.32 -11.70
C ILE A 164 0.55 -12.88 -10.98
N LEU A 165 0.64 -11.86 -10.12
CA LEU A 165 -0.49 -11.34 -9.33
C LEU A 165 -1.47 -10.49 -10.13
N GLN A 166 -1.10 -10.06 -11.34
CA GLN A 166 -2.00 -9.29 -12.19
C GLN A 166 -3.01 -10.21 -12.88
N ASP A 167 -4.30 -9.93 -12.72
CA ASP A 167 -5.32 -10.64 -13.47
C ASP A 167 -5.25 -10.27 -14.95
N LYS A 168 -5.15 -11.28 -15.82
CA LYS A 168 -4.91 -11.09 -17.26
C LYS A 168 -6.16 -10.74 -18.05
N ASN A 169 -7.34 -10.95 -17.48
CA ASN A 169 -8.61 -10.76 -18.17
C ASN A 169 -9.29 -9.46 -17.74
N LEU A 170 -9.33 -9.21 -16.43
CA LEU A 170 -10.03 -8.08 -15.82
C LEU A 170 -9.08 -6.92 -15.46
N GLY A 171 -7.77 -7.18 -15.47
CA GLY A 171 -6.79 -6.27 -14.90
C GLY A 171 -6.87 -6.22 -13.37
N GLY A 172 -6.18 -5.26 -12.76
CA GLY A 172 -6.03 -5.22 -11.31
C GLY A 172 -5.15 -6.34 -10.78
N PHE A 173 -5.04 -6.41 -9.45
CA PHE A 173 -4.12 -7.31 -8.76
C PHE A 173 -4.83 -8.07 -7.64
N TYR A 174 -4.57 -9.38 -7.55
CA TYR A 174 -5.02 -10.21 -6.44
C TYR A 174 -4.49 -9.68 -5.12
N THR A 175 -5.33 -9.60 -4.10
CA THR A 175 -4.99 -9.08 -2.77
C THR A 175 -4.00 -9.97 -2.01
N HIS A 176 -4.00 -11.27 -2.28
CA HIS A 176 -3.16 -12.24 -1.56
C HIS A 176 -2.50 -13.24 -2.50
N TYR A 177 -1.49 -13.93 -1.98
CA TYR A 177 -0.92 -15.11 -2.60
C TYR A 177 -0.25 -16.02 -1.58
N SER A 178 -0.11 -17.29 -1.96
CA SER A 178 0.66 -18.29 -1.23
C SER A 178 1.75 -18.87 -2.12
N VAL A 179 2.71 -19.55 -1.50
CA VAL A 179 3.76 -20.28 -2.19
C VAL A 179 3.54 -21.78 -1.95
N ILE A 180 3.18 -22.51 -3.00
CA ILE A 180 2.94 -23.96 -2.95
C ILE A 180 3.98 -24.62 -3.84
N ASN A 181 4.85 -25.46 -3.25
CA ASN A 181 5.95 -26.13 -3.96
C ASN A 181 6.83 -25.14 -4.76
N GLY A 182 7.12 -23.98 -4.16
CA GLY A 182 7.92 -22.92 -4.79
C GLY A 182 7.18 -22.10 -5.85
N LYS A 183 5.91 -22.37 -6.12
CA LYS A 183 5.08 -21.63 -7.10
C LYS A 183 4.18 -20.62 -6.41
N ILE A 184 4.11 -19.42 -6.97
CA ILE A 184 3.18 -18.37 -6.54
C ILE A 184 1.78 -18.75 -7.00
N VAL A 185 0.83 -18.78 -6.07
CA VAL A 185 -0.60 -19.02 -6.32
C VAL A 185 -1.38 -17.81 -5.83
N PRO A 186 -1.81 -16.90 -6.74
CA PRO A 186 -2.63 -15.75 -6.41
C PRO A 186 -4.03 -16.15 -5.95
N TYR A 187 -4.61 -15.41 -5.01
CA TYR A 187 -6.01 -15.56 -4.60
C TYR A 187 -6.53 -14.31 -3.87
N GLY A 188 -7.79 -14.36 -3.46
CA GLY A 188 -8.49 -13.25 -2.81
C GLY A 188 -9.08 -12.28 -3.82
N ASP A 189 -9.66 -11.19 -3.32
CA ASP A 189 -10.32 -10.23 -4.18
C ASP A 189 -9.33 -9.45 -5.05
N ILE A 190 -9.79 -8.99 -6.20
CA ILE A 190 -9.13 -7.97 -7.01
C ILE A 190 -9.78 -6.64 -6.61
N ASN A 191 -9.21 -5.98 -5.60
CA ASN A 191 -9.82 -4.78 -5.03
C ASN A 191 -9.16 -3.48 -5.52
N VAL A 192 -9.90 -2.38 -5.34
CA VAL A 192 -9.49 -1.04 -5.80
C VAL A 192 -8.25 -0.54 -5.06
N GLU A 193 -8.14 -0.86 -3.77
CA GLU A 193 -7.05 -0.40 -2.91
C GLU A 193 -5.70 -1.00 -3.34
N THR A 194 -5.61 -2.33 -3.37
CA THR A 194 -4.40 -3.06 -3.78
C THR A 194 -4.00 -2.65 -5.19
N THR A 195 -4.96 -2.63 -6.11
CA THR A 195 -4.71 -2.20 -7.49
C THR A 195 -4.19 -0.77 -7.55
N SER A 196 -4.76 0.16 -6.78
CA SER A 196 -4.29 1.55 -6.74
C SER A 196 -2.87 1.67 -6.23
N ILE A 197 -2.49 0.89 -5.21
CA ILE A 197 -1.14 0.87 -4.66
C ILE A 197 -0.15 0.37 -5.73
N PHE A 198 -0.46 -0.72 -6.45
CA PHE A 198 0.38 -1.19 -7.56
C PHE A 198 0.55 -0.11 -8.65
N ILE A 199 -0.55 0.50 -9.09
CA ILE A 199 -0.50 1.56 -10.12
C ILE A 199 0.39 2.73 -9.68
N ILE A 200 0.21 3.21 -8.45
CA ILE A 200 1.03 4.28 -7.87
C ILE A 200 2.50 3.85 -7.75
N SER A 201 2.76 2.58 -7.44
CA SER A 201 4.12 2.06 -7.24
C SER A 201 4.93 1.99 -8.55
N TYR A 202 4.27 1.65 -9.66
CA TYR A 202 4.94 1.36 -10.93
C TYR A 202 4.88 2.50 -11.95
N LEU A 203 3.87 3.36 -11.87
CA LEU A 203 3.59 4.40 -12.87
C LEU A 203 3.78 5.84 -12.36
N GLN A 204 4.43 6.00 -11.20
CA GLN A 204 4.94 7.31 -10.74
C GLN A 204 6.34 7.61 -11.29
#